data_AF-A0A963AHD2-F1
#
_entry.id   AF-A0A963AHD2-F1
#
_cell.length_a   1.000
_cell.length_b   1.000
_cell.length_c   1.000
_cell.angle_alpha   90.00
_cell.angle_beta   90.00
_cell.angle_gamma   90.00
#
_symmetry.space_group_name_H-M   'P 1'
#
loop_
_entity.id
_entity.type
_entity.pdbx_description
1 polymer ?
#
loop_
_entity_poly.entity_id
_entity_poly.type
_entity_poly.pdbx_seq_one_letter_code
_entity_poly.pdbx_strand_id
1 'polypeptide(L)'
;MSKEFDHGELLYQILPALYRERDGSRDLKNYLAGCGLLLDQLHRTLLQRHADIFPDSETGADRQSQTWLLPYIAALLDVKLISPLETGKRQEIANAISWRKAKGTLRVVDEVAEAVGGMEVVIHEGWKRVATTARIGMPLLPPSGYGYPGAEPAPEHAPMRARHPGLAKGTVDLRCPAAAKAASPGDPASISSTVDGRHYCWRQGSLHGAQRCRQGRGVLPVPGLQPDWIPGYFDDPSARTVDLRNGNWRQGHFHPRRVLLFTPPHPGFYSATGPRFQWSEALLQDQDFQAVVAVEIEGKRTVLRNRSLDQEVFRPVVIRLRVKLGQIESGTGPADPSVWRFEGIVFSHTVEADSGRLEFDRCAILAAEVHSSDLEQPVLTADNCLFKRVQAAKGLVRLQYCTVLTTTIAQALQASDSIFQGVIRKDHDGTSLPGEGCIRYSAIPSQQQPGALHMHRVQTRPAVFQSLDFGQPGCGVLHPATVAEIANGAEDGGEMGAFHHRYLVASQQAVVTKLKDFLPTGVTPVVIPDSSLYQLPGEIIDEPETA
;
A
#
# COMPACT_ATOMS: atom_id res chain seq x y z
N MET A 1 -14.59 -10.19 23.00
CA MET A 1 -13.87 -10.27 24.28
C MET A 1 -14.01 -11.69 24.77
N SER A 2 -12.98 -12.51 24.60
CA SER A 2 -12.98 -13.88 25.13
C SER A 2 -13.24 -13.80 26.63
N LYS A 3 -14.22 -14.55 27.13
CA LYS A 3 -14.46 -14.66 28.57
C LYS A 3 -13.18 -15.20 29.19
N GLU A 4 -12.49 -14.39 29.99
CA GLU A 4 -11.28 -14.83 30.69
C GLU A 4 -11.73 -15.92 31.68
N PHE A 5 -11.41 -17.17 31.37
CA PHE A 5 -11.74 -18.29 32.25
C PHE A 5 -10.80 -18.24 33.44
N ASP A 6 -11.35 -18.03 34.63
CA ASP A 6 -10.63 -18.15 35.90
C ASP A 6 -10.91 -19.53 36.48
N HIS A 7 -10.01 -20.49 36.21
CA HIS A 7 -10.17 -21.84 36.74
C HIS A 7 -9.96 -21.90 38.26
N GLY A 8 -9.26 -20.94 38.87
CA GLY A 8 -9.06 -20.87 40.31
C GLY A 8 -10.37 -20.57 41.04
N GLU A 9 -11.09 -19.56 40.56
CA GLU A 9 -12.41 -19.21 41.07
C GLU A 9 -13.43 -20.33 40.77
N LEU A 10 -13.37 -20.94 39.58
CA LEU A 10 -14.22 -22.09 39.24
C LEU A 10 -14.00 -23.27 40.21
N LEU A 11 -12.74 -23.63 40.48
CA LEU A 11 -12.40 -24.71 41.42
C LEU A 11 -12.93 -24.40 42.83
N TYR A 12 -12.78 -23.16 43.30
CA TYR A 12 -13.31 -22.74 44.60
C TYR A 12 -14.84 -22.82 44.64
N GLN A 13 -15.53 -22.41 43.58
CA GLN A 13 -17.00 -22.43 43.49
C GLN A 13 -17.59 -23.85 43.44
N ILE A 14 -16.89 -24.80 42.81
CA ILE A 14 -17.30 -26.20 42.75
C ILE A 14 -17.26 -26.87 44.14
N LEU A 15 -16.44 -26.37 45.07
CA LEU A 15 -16.38 -26.95 46.41
C LEU A 15 -17.71 -26.81 47.17
N PRO A 16 -18.10 -27.83 47.96
CA PRO A 16 -19.27 -27.75 48.83
C PRO A 16 -19.20 -26.52 49.76
N ALA A 17 -20.35 -25.89 49.99
CA ALA A 17 -20.45 -24.64 50.76
C ALA A 17 -19.77 -24.74 52.14
N LEU A 18 -19.88 -25.90 52.81
CA LEU A 18 -19.23 -26.17 54.10
C LEU A 18 -17.73 -25.86 54.11
N TYR A 19 -16.99 -26.17 53.05
CA TYR A 19 -15.54 -25.91 52.98
C TYR A 19 -15.24 -24.44 52.70
N ARG A 20 -16.09 -23.77 51.90
CA ARG A 20 -15.98 -22.34 51.63
C ARG A 20 -16.30 -21.49 52.85
N GLU A 21 -17.27 -21.91 53.65
CA GLU A 21 -17.64 -21.26 54.92
C GLU A 21 -16.56 -21.42 55.99
N ARG A 22 -15.82 -22.54 55.96
CA ARG A 22 -14.71 -22.82 56.90
C ARG A 22 -13.41 -22.11 56.53
N ASP A 23 -13.22 -21.67 55.28
CA ASP A 23 -12.01 -20.99 54.81
C ASP A 23 -12.00 -19.48 55.19
N GLY A 24 -12.09 -19.19 56.49
CA GLY A 24 -12.05 -17.81 56.98
C GLY A 24 -10.70 -17.11 56.72
N SER A 25 -9.61 -17.88 56.64
CA SER A 25 -8.25 -17.44 56.32
C SER A 25 -7.99 -17.16 54.84
N ARG A 26 -8.83 -17.70 53.93
CA ARG A 26 -8.65 -17.67 52.46
C ARG A 26 -7.44 -18.45 51.94
N ASP A 27 -6.77 -19.23 52.78
CA ASP A 27 -5.62 -20.04 52.37
C ASP A 27 -6.02 -21.13 51.37
N LEU A 28 -7.21 -21.74 51.54
CA LEU A 28 -7.71 -22.73 50.58
C LEU A 28 -8.04 -22.06 49.25
N LYS A 29 -8.69 -20.88 49.27
CA LYS A 29 -8.91 -20.09 48.05
C LYS A 29 -7.59 -19.74 47.35
N ASN A 30 -6.58 -19.29 48.07
CA ASN A 30 -5.27 -18.94 47.49
C ASN A 30 -4.54 -20.16 46.92
N TYR A 31 -4.61 -21.31 47.60
CA TYR A 31 -4.07 -22.57 47.09
C TYR A 31 -4.75 -22.98 45.77
N LEU A 32 -6.08 -22.94 45.72
CA LEU A 32 -6.83 -23.27 44.50
C LEU A 32 -6.63 -22.25 43.39
N ALA A 33 -6.43 -20.97 43.70
CA ALA A 33 -6.02 -19.97 42.72
C ALA A 33 -4.64 -20.31 42.12
N GLY A 34 -3.69 -20.76 42.94
CA GLY A 34 -2.41 -21.29 42.48
C GLY A 34 -2.55 -22.51 41.55
N CYS A 35 -3.41 -23.46 41.90
CA CYS A 35 -3.74 -24.59 41.01
C CYS A 35 -4.45 -24.15 39.73
N GLY A 36 -5.35 -23.17 39.84
CA GLY A 36 -6.09 -22.56 38.73
C GLY A 36 -5.17 -21.96 37.69
N LEU A 37 -4.10 -21.28 38.11
CA LEU A 37 -3.11 -20.69 37.20
C LEU A 37 -2.49 -21.73 36.24
N LEU A 38 -2.20 -22.94 36.72
CA LEU A 38 -1.70 -24.03 35.87
C LEU A 38 -2.78 -24.52 34.89
N LEU A 39 -4.04 -24.64 35.34
CA LEU A 39 -5.15 -25.03 34.49
C LEU A 39 -5.46 -23.97 33.43
N ASP A 40 -5.38 -22.68 33.77
CA ASP A 40 -5.54 -21.57 32.84
C ASP A 40 -4.45 -21.59 31.77
N GLN A 41 -3.21 -21.89 32.14
CA GLN A 41 -2.11 -22.07 31.18
C GLN A 41 -2.38 -23.26 30.25
N LEU A 42 -2.73 -24.43 30.79
CA LEU A 42 -3.05 -25.61 30.00
C LEU A 42 -4.23 -25.36 29.05
N HIS A 43 -5.30 -24.74 29.55
CA HIS A 43 -6.48 -24.42 28.77
C HIS A 43 -6.15 -23.44 27.65
N ARG A 44 -5.35 -22.41 27.91
CA ARG A 44 -4.83 -21.49 26.87
C ARG A 44 -4.01 -22.23 25.82
N THR A 45 -3.16 -23.17 26.21
CA THR A 45 -2.39 -24.00 25.26
C THR A 45 -3.31 -24.88 24.41
N LEU A 46 -4.35 -25.49 24.99
CA LEU A 46 -5.31 -26.31 24.24
C LEU A 46 -6.12 -25.48 23.25
N LEU A 47 -6.56 -24.29 23.65
CA LEU A 47 -7.27 -23.39 22.75
C LEU A 47 -6.37 -22.88 21.62
N GLN A 48 -5.10 -22.57 21.92
CA GLN A 48 -4.13 -22.21 20.89
C GLN A 48 -3.90 -23.38 19.92
N ARG A 49 -3.68 -24.60 20.44
CA ARG A 49 -3.52 -25.81 19.63
C ARG A 49 -4.72 -26.08 18.74
N HIS A 50 -5.94 -25.82 19.22
CA HIS A 50 -7.14 -25.94 18.39
C HIS A 50 -7.17 -24.88 17.28
N ALA A 51 -6.87 -23.61 17.61
CA ALA A 51 -6.79 -22.53 16.63
C ALA A 51 -5.71 -22.77 15.57
N ASP A 52 -4.59 -23.39 15.94
CA ASP A 52 -3.46 -23.74 15.06
C ASP A 52 -3.81 -24.74 13.95
N ILE A 53 -4.97 -25.41 14.03
CA ILE A 53 -5.46 -26.30 12.97
C ILE A 53 -6.04 -25.49 11.79
N PHE A 54 -6.48 -24.25 12.05
CA PHE A 54 -7.21 -23.43 11.10
C PHE A 54 -6.33 -22.26 10.64
N PRO A 55 -5.78 -22.32 9.41
CA PRO A 55 -4.89 -21.28 8.89
C PRO A 55 -5.63 -19.95 8.65
N ASP A 56 -6.95 -20.01 8.45
CA ASP A 56 -7.78 -18.85 8.10
C ASP A 56 -8.01 -17.96 9.32
N SER A 57 -7.99 -16.65 9.09
CA SER A 57 -8.38 -15.66 10.09
C SER A 57 -9.89 -15.45 10.01
N GLU A 58 -10.66 -16.28 10.72
CA GLU A 58 -12.11 -16.02 10.85
C GLU A 58 -12.35 -14.75 11.67
N THR A 59 -13.13 -13.82 11.12
CA THR A 59 -13.51 -12.58 11.79
C THR A 59 -14.28 -12.90 13.08
N GLY A 60 -13.74 -12.48 14.23
CA GLY A 60 -14.34 -12.74 15.53
C GLY A 60 -13.85 -14.02 16.23
N ALA A 61 -12.92 -14.76 15.64
CA ALA A 61 -12.24 -15.84 16.35
C ALA A 61 -11.39 -15.28 17.52
N ASP A 62 -11.52 -15.90 18.70
CA ASP A 62 -10.77 -15.49 19.90
C ASP A 62 -9.25 -15.69 19.74
N ARG A 63 -8.83 -16.60 18.86
CA ARG A 63 -7.42 -16.93 18.59
C ARG A 63 -7.25 -17.31 17.12
N GLN A 64 -6.07 -17.05 16.59
CA GLN A 64 -5.67 -17.41 15.23
C GLN A 64 -4.52 -18.42 15.26
N SER A 65 -4.39 -19.22 14.20
CA SER A 65 -3.22 -20.09 14.03
C SER A 65 -1.93 -19.29 14.05
N GLN A 66 -0.90 -19.79 14.73
CA GLN A 66 0.41 -19.13 14.77
C GLN A 66 1.07 -19.09 13.39
N THR A 67 1.72 -17.98 13.05
CA THR A 67 2.30 -17.73 11.72
C THR A 67 3.39 -18.74 11.34
N TRP A 68 4.13 -19.28 12.31
CA TRP A 68 5.19 -20.27 12.06
C TRP A 68 4.65 -21.65 11.63
N LEU A 69 3.37 -21.96 11.86
CA LEU A 69 2.73 -23.19 11.38
C LEU A 69 2.34 -23.12 9.90
N LEU A 70 2.13 -21.92 9.36
CA LEU A 70 1.59 -21.75 8.00
C LEU A 70 2.40 -22.53 6.93
N PRO A 71 3.75 -22.56 6.95
CA PRO A 71 4.52 -23.36 6.00
C PRO A 71 4.26 -24.86 6.08
N TYR A 72 3.95 -25.41 7.26
CA TYR A 72 3.65 -26.83 7.43
C TYR A 72 2.28 -27.19 6.87
N ILE A 73 1.27 -26.33 7.11
CA ILE A 73 -0.07 -26.49 6.54
C ILE A 73 0.00 -26.33 5.02
N ALA A 74 0.77 -25.37 4.53
CA ALA A 74 1.01 -25.16 3.11
C ALA A 74 1.65 -26.40 2.46
N ALA A 75 2.63 -27.03 3.11
CA ALA A 75 3.26 -28.26 2.62
C ALA A 75 2.27 -29.43 2.50
N LEU A 76 1.33 -29.59 3.44
CA LEU A 76 0.27 -30.61 3.37
C LEU A 76 -0.62 -30.44 2.13
N LEU A 77 -0.86 -29.20 1.73
CA LEU A 77 -1.69 -28.85 0.57
C LEU A 77 -0.88 -28.63 -0.71
N ASP A 78 0.44 -28.85 -0.71
CA ASP A 78 1.37 -28.53 -1.81
C ASP A 78 1.29 -27.06 -2.28
N VAL A 79 1.13 -26.16 -1.32
CA VAL A 79 1.05 -24.71 -1.56
C VAL A 79 2.43 -24.09 -1.38
N LYS A 80 2.94 -23.48 -2.45
CA LYS A 80 4.10 -22.59 -2.35
C LYS A 80 3.64 -21.23 -1.86
N LEU A 81 4.02 -20.86 -0.63
CA LEU A 81 3.78 -19.53 -0.06
C LEU A 81 4.72 -18.52 -0.73
N ILE A 82 4.16 -17.45 -1.30
CA ILE A 82 4.92 -16.43 -2.03
C ILE A 82 4.62 -15.02 -1.50
N SER A 83 3.43 -14.77 -0.99
CA SER A 83 3.02 -13.47 -0.47
C SER A 83 3.96 -13.02 0.65
N PRO A 84 4.42 -11.75 0.64
CA PRO A 84 5.14 -11.20 1.78
C PRO A 84 4.19 -10.94 2.97
N LEU A 85 2.90 -10.76 2.69
CA LEU A 85 1.88 -10.44 3.69
C LEU A 85 1.45 -11.68 4.47
N GLU A 86 1.23 -11.54 5.76
CA GLU A 86 0.71 -12.66 6.58
C GLU A 86 -0.70 -13.07 6.13
N THR A 87 -1.59 -12.09 5.94
CA THR A 87 -2.96 -12.32 5.45
C THR A 87 -2.94 -13.03 4.09
N GLY A 88 -2.06 -12.61 3.20
CA GLY A 88 -1.90 -13.26 1.88
C GLY A 88 -1.40 -14.70 1.97
N LYS A 89 -0.44 -15.01 2.87
CA LYS A 89 -0.02 -16.40 3.12
C LYS A 89 -1.16 -17.29 3.57
N ARG A 90 -2.06 -16.77 4.43
CA ARG A 90 -3.26 -17.50 4.88
C ARG A 90 -4.23 -17.73 3.71
N GLN A 91 -4.51 -16.70 2.93
CA GLN A 91 -5.40 -16.80 1.76
C GLN A 91 -4.84 -17.71 0.66
N GLU A 92 -3.51 -17.80 0.49
CA GLU A 92 -2.88 -18.77 -0.41
C GLU A 92 -3.17 -20.22 -0.01
N ILE A 93 -3.28 -20.49 1.29
CA ILE A 93 -3.63 -21.81 1.85
C ILE A 93 -5.14 -22.03 1.69
N ALA A 94 -5.96 -21.06 2.10
CA ALA A 94 -7.42 -21.11 2.03
C ALA A 94 -7.93 -21.42 0.61
N ASN A 95 -7.39 -20.72 -0.38
CA ASN A 95 -7.84 -20.79 -1.77
C ASN A 95 -7.11 -21.84 -2.61
N ALA A 96 -6.23 -22.64 -2.01
CA ALA A 96 -5.37 -23.58 -2.75
C ALA A 96 -6.16 -24.53 -3.67
N ILE A 97 -7.28 -25.07 -3.19
CA ILE A 97 -8.10 -26.02 -3.95
C ILE A 97 -8.93 -25.31 -5.02
N SER A 98 -9.54 -24.17 -4.69
CA SER A 98 -10.41 -23.41 -5.60
C SER A 98 -9.61 -22.86 -6.79
N TRP A 99 -8.41 -22.32 -6.55
CA TRP A 99 -7.54 -21.81 -7.60
C TRP A 99 -7.04 -22.89 -8.56
N ARG A 100 -6.71 -24.09 -8.04
CA ARG A 100 -6.30 -25.21 -8.91
C ARG A 100 -7.43 -25.69 -9.81
N LYS A 101 -8.67 -25.75 -9.29
CA LYS A 101 -9.85 -26.18 -10.06
C LYS A 101 -10.20 -25.23 -11.20
N ALA A 102 -9.88 -23.94 -11.07
CA ALA A 102 -10.21 -22.91 -12.05
C ALA A 102 -8.96 -22.24 -12.68
N LYS A 103 -7.84 -22.96 -12.70
CA LYS A 103 -6.58 -22.51 -13.29
C LYS A 103 -6.80 -22.04 -14.74
N GLY A 104 -6.13 -20.95 -15.13
CA GLY A 104 -6.21 -20.36 -16.46
C GLY A 104 -7.43 -19.47 -16.70
N THR A 105 -8.31 -19.30 -15.71
CA THR A 105 -9.44 -18.35 -15.79
C THR A 105 -9.03 -16.96 -15.31
N LEU A 106 -9.65 -15.91 -15.85
CA LEU A 106 -9.40 -14.53 -15.41
C LEU A 106 -9.78 -14.31 -13.94
N ARG A 107 -10.81 -15.01 -13.44
CA ARG A 107 -11.22 -14.98 -12.03
C ARG A 107 -10.07 -15.37 -11.10
N VAL A 108 -9.35 -16.45 -11.40
CA VAL A 108 -8.21 -16.86 -10.57
C VAL A 108 -7.05 -15.87 -10.67
N VAL A 109 -6.86 -15.22 -11.82
CA VAL A 109 -5.84 -14.18 -11.95
C VAL A 109 -6.14 -12.99 -11.02
N ASP A 110 -7.41 -12.61 -10.94
CA ASP A 110 -7.90 -11.52 -10.06
C ASP A 110 -7.75 -11.90 -8.58
N GLU A 111 -8.27 -13.06 -8.19
CA GLU A 111 -8.19 -13.57 -6.81
C GLU A 111 -6.74 -13.73 -6.34
N VAL A 112 -5.82 -14.13 -7.22
CA VAL A 112 -4.39 -14.22 -6.87
C VAL A 112 -3.77 -12.83 -6.72
N ALA A 113 -4.14 -11.85 -7.55
CA ALA A 113 -3.64 -10.50 -7.42
C ALA A 113 -4.08 -9.86 -6.09
N GLU A 114 -5.35 -10.01 -5.74
CA GLU A 114 -5.91 -9.55 -4.48
C GLU A 114 -5.28 -10.29 -3.30
N ALA A 115 -5.29 -11.62 -3.30
CA ALA A 115 -4.87 -12.39 -2.14
C ALA A 115 -3.36 -12.36 -1.89
N VAL A 116 -2.55 -12.48 -2.95
CA VAL A 116 -1.08 -12.54 -2.79
C VAL A 116 -0.49 -11.15 -2.65
N GLY A 117 -1.03 -10.19 -3.41
CA GLY A 117 -0.46 -8.85 -3.55
C GLY A 117 -1.19 -7.75 -2.78
N GLY A 118 -2.39 -8.00 -2.28
CA GLY A 118 -3.26 -6.94 -1.73
C GLY A 118 -3.56 -5.86 -2.75
N MET A 119 -3.62 -6.21 -4.05
CA MET A 119 -3.78 -5.24 -5.14
C MET A 119 -5.01 -5.53 -5.99
N GLU A 120 -5.73 -4.47 -6.31
CA GLU A 120 -6.87 -4.49 -7.22
C GLU A 120 -6.36 -4.40 -8.67
N VAL A 121 -6.90 -5.23 -9.56
CA VAL A 121 -6.44 -5.27 -10.96
C VAL A 121 -7.58 -5.27 -11.95
N VAL A 122 -7.41 -4.54 -13.05
CA VAL A 122 -8.22 -4.71 -14.26
C VAL A 122 -7.42 -5.57 -15.23
N ILE A 123 -7.96 -6.75 -15.56
CA ILE A 123 -7.23 -7.78 -16.29
C ILE A 123 -7.62 -7.78 -17.76
N HIS A 124 -6.61 -7.62 -18.63
CA HIS A 124 -6.77 -7.70 -20.07
C HIS A 124 -5.98 -8.87 -20.65
N GLU A 125 -6.65 -9.67 -21.48
CA GLU A 125 -5.99 -10.70 -22.28
C GLU A 125 -5.21 -10.06 -23.43
N GLY A 126 -3.90 -10.30 -23.50
CA GLY A 126 -3.03 -9.68 -24.49
C GLY A 126 -3.40 -9.99 -25.93
N TRP A 127 -3.96 -11.18 -26.20
CA TRP A 127 -4.39 -11.55 -27.56
C TRP A 127 -5.57 -10.70 -28.08
N LYS A 128 -6.41 -10.14 -27.20
CA LYS A 128 -7.47 -9.19 -27.57
C LYS A 128 -6.94 -7.78 -27.86
N ARG A 129 -5.65 -7.56 -27.62
CA ARG A 129 -4.95 -6.27 -27.76
C ARG A 129 -4.00 -6.22 -28.95
N VAL A 130 -3.88 -7.31 -29.69
CA VAL A 130 -3.07 -7.38 -30.92
C VAL A 130 -3.95 -7.43 -32.15
N ALA A 131 -3.49 -6.80 -33.23
CA ALA A 131 -4.17 -6.82 -34.52
C ALA A 131 -4.11 -8.23 -35.11
N THR A 132 -5.26 -8.73 -35.57
CA THR A 132 -5.39 -10.04 -36.21
C THR A 132 -6.11 -9.90 -37.54
N THR A 133 -5.79 -10.77 -38.51
CA THR A 133 -6.55 -10.85 -39.76
C THR A 133 -7.91 -11.50 -39.51
N ALA A 134 -8.95 -10.99 -40.16
CA ALA A 134 -10.28 -11.56 -40.04
C ALA A 134 -10.32 -12.98 -40.65
N ARG A 135 -10.88 -13.94 -39.92
CA ARG A 135 -11.13 -15.28 -40.44
C ARG A 135 -12.54 -15.37 -41.00
N ILE A 136 -12.67 -15.74 -42.27
CA ILE A 136 -13.98 -15.95 -42.91
C ILE A 136 -14.72 -17.06 -42.15
N GLY A 137 -16.00 -16.82 -41.84
CA GLY A 137 -16.85 -17.80 -41.16
C GLY A 137 -16.63 -17.91 -39.65
N MET A 138 -15.88 -16.99 -39.03
CA MET A 138 -15.81 -16.92 -37.56
C MET A 138 -17.21 -16.57 -37.01
N PRO A 139 -17.79 -17.39 -36.12
CA PRO A 139 -19.10 -17.11 -35.56
C PRO A 139 -19.05 -15.82 -34.72
N LEU A 140 -20.03 -14.94 -34.93
CA LEU A 140 -20.20 -13.70 -34.18
C LEU A 140 -21.42 -13.85 -33.27
N LEU A 141 -21.24 -13.54 -31.99
CA LEU A 141 -22.36 -13.29 -31.08
C LEU A 141 -23.11 -12.03 -31.51
N PRO A 142 -24.42 -11.93 -31.27
CA PRO A 142 -25.17 -10.71 -31.52
C PRO A 142 -24.60 -9.53 -30.69
N PRO A 143 -24.78 -8.26 -31.13
CA PRO A 143 -24.26 -7.09 -30.42
C PRO A 143 -24.68 -7.02 -28.94
N SER A 144 -25.87 -7.50 -28.61
CA SER A 144 -26.39 -7.57 -27.24
C SER A 144 -25.52 -8.43 -26.32
N GLY A 145 -24.88 -9.48 -26.84
CA GLY A 145 -23.92 -10.29 -26.09
C GLY A 145 -22.64 -9.54 -25.71
N TYR A 146 -22.38 -8.39 -26.31
CA TYR A 146 -21.28 -7.48 -25.98
C TYR A 146 -21.76 -6.22 -25.23
N GLY A 147 -23.00 -6.20 -24.74
CA GLY A 147 -23.57 -5.03 -24.04
C GLY A 147 -23.85 -3.82 -24.97
N TYR A 148 -24.04 -4.06 -26.27
CA TYR A 148 -24.47 -3.02 -27.21
C TYR A 148 -25.99 -3.09 -27.36
N PRO A 149 -26.71 -1.96 -27.16
CA PRO A 149 -28.14 -1.93 -27.39
C PRO A 149 -28.45 -2.03 -28.89
N GLY A 150 -29.53 -2.74 -29.23
CA GLY A 150 -30.10 -2.77 -30.58
C GLY A 150 -29.86 -4.06 -31.37
N ALA A 151 -30.61 -4.21 -32.47
CA ALA A 151 -30.47 -5.29 -33.43
C ALA A 151 -29.27 -5.06 -34.38
N GLU A 152 -28.79 -6.13 -35.03
CA GLU A 152 -27.77 -5.99 -36.06
C GLU A 152 -28.27 -5.07 -37.21
N PRO A 153 -27.44 -4.12 -37.68
CA PRO A 153 -27.81 -3.29 -38.82
C PRO A 153 -28.09 -4.14 -40.06
N ALA A 154 -29.09 -3.75 -40.86
CA ALA A 154 -29.45 -4.47 -42.07
C ALA A 154 -28.26 -4.59 -43.07
N PRO A 155 -28.19 -5.67 -43.88
CA PRO A 155 -27.04 -5.97 -44.74
C PRO A 155 -26.59 -4.82 -45.64
N GLU A 156 -27.51 -3.99 -46.12
CA GLU A 156 -27.26 -2.83 -46.98
C GLU A 156 -26.47 -1.70 -46.28
N HIS A 157 -26.45 -1.66 -44.95
CA HIS A 157 -25.71 -0.68 -44.16
C HIS A 157 -24.31 -1.18 -43.79
N ALA A 158 -23.51 -1.53 -44.79
CA ALA A 158 -22.16 -2.08 -44.60
C ALA A 158 -21.27 -1.26 -43.63
N PRO A 159 -21.26 0.09 -43.65
CA PRO A 159 -20.47 0.88 -42.69
C PRO A 159 -20.92 0.74 -41.23
N MET A 160 -22.20 0.43 -40.98
CA MET A 160 -22.75 0.21 -39.64
C MET A 160 -22.46 -1.22 -39.17
N ARG A 161 -22.56 -2.21 -40.06
CA ARG A 161 -22.17 -3.61 -39.75
C ARG A 161 -20.68 -3.74 -39.46
N ALA A 162 -19.83 -2.93 -40.11
CA ALA A 162 -18.39 -2.88 -39.81
C ALA A 162 -18.08 -2.39 -38.38
N ARG A 163 -19.04 -1.79 -37.67
CA ARG A 163 -18.90 -1.39 -36.26
C ARG A 163 -19.28 -2.49 -35.26
N HIS A 164 -19.65 -3.68 -35.74
CA HIS A 164 -20.08 -4.76 -34.88
C HIS A 164 -18.99 -5.09 -33.83
N PRO A 165 -19.32 -5.12 -32.53
CA PRO A 165 -18.33 -5.23 -31.45
C PRO A 165 -17.48 -6.50 -31.49
N GLY A 166 -18.05 -7.60 -32.00
CA GLY A 166 -17.35 -8.87 -32.18
C GLY A 166 -16.42 -8.97 -33.39
N LEU A 167 -16.37 -7.97 -34.29
CA LEU A 167 -15.45 -7.99 -35.41
C LEU A 167 -14.01 -7.71 -34.96
N ALA A 168 -13.04 -8.26 -35.69
CA ALA A 168 -11.63 -7.94 -35.46
C ALA A 168 -11.39 -6.43 -35.62
N LYS A 169 -10.64 -5.84 -34.68
CA LYS A 169 -10.29 -4.42 -34.66
C LYS A 169 -9.28 -4.15 -35.78
N GLY A 170 -9.75 -3.60 -36.92
CA GLY A 170 -8.91 -3.23 -38.05
C GLY A 170 -8.45 -1.77 -37.98
N THR A 171 -9.42 -0.85 -38.01
CA THR A 171 -9.20 0.60 -37.97
C THR A 171 -9.98 1.22 -36.83
N VAL A 172 -9.34 2.13 -36.11
CA VAL A 172 -9.96 2.88 -35.02
C VAL A 172 -11.06 3.82 -35.56
N ASP A 173 -12.26 3.76 -34.99
CA ASP A 173 -13.36 4.69 -35.28
C ASP A 173 -13.19 5.99 -34.49
N LEU A 174 -12.65 7.02 -35.17
CA LEU A 174 -12.40 8.34 -34.58
C LEU A 174 -13.68 9.08 -34.13
N ARG A 175 -14.86 8.64 -34.58
CA ARG A 175 -16.14 9.29 -34.21
C ARG A 175 -16.65 8.84 -32.85
N CYS A 176 -16.15 7.72 -32.33
CA CYS A 176 -16.60 7.15 -31.07
C CYS A 176 -15.41 7.10 -30.09
N PRO A 177 -15.45 7.83 -28.98
CA PRO A 177 -14.41 7.70 -27.97
C PRO A 177 -14.56 6.35 -27.24
N ALA A 178 -13.46 5.63 -27.15
CA ALA A 178 -13.29 4.49 -26.27
C ALA A 178 -12.84 4.95 -24.88
N ALA A 179 -13.61 4.57 -23.88
CA ALA A 179 -13.39 4.88 -22.48
C ALA A 179 -14.25 3.95 -21.63
N ALA A 180 -13.88 3.77 -20.36
CA ALA A 180 -14.76 3.17 -19.38
C ALA A 180 -16.05 4.00 -19.29
N LYS A 181 -17.19 3.33 -19.19
CA LYS A 181 -18.52 3.94 -18.98
C LYS A 181 -19.23 3.22 -17.85
N ALA A 182 -20.00 3.95 -17.05
CA ALA A 182 -20.88 3.35 -16.06
C ALA A 182 -21.81 2.32 -16.73
N ALA A 183 -22.01 1.19 -16.08
CA ALA A 183 -22.88 0.11 -16.53
C ALA A 183 -23.84 -0.29 -15.41
N SER A 184 -25.00 -0.82 -15.76
CA SER A 184 -25.85 -1.48 -14.78
C SER A 184 -25.32 -2.90 -14.51
N PRO A 185 -25.48 -3.45 -13.29
CA PRO A 185 -25.04 -4.81 -12.96
C PRO A 185 -25.66 -5.92 -13.84
N GLY A 186 -26.78 -5.64 -14.49
CA GLY A 186 -27.44 -6.55 -15.44
C GLY A 186 -26.95 -6.46 -16.89
N ASP A 187 -26.03 -5.54 -17.22
CA ASP A 187 -25.46 -5.43 -18.56
C ASP A 187 -24.51 -6.62 -18.80
N PRO A 188 -24.66 -7.41 -19.88
CA PRO A 188 -23.77 -8.54 -20.18
C PRO A 188 -22.29 -8.17 -20.33
N ALA A 189 -21.96 -6.91 -20.59
CA ALA A 189 -20.60 -6.40 -20.68
C ALA A 189 -20.14 -5.62 -19.43
N SER A 190 -20.94 -5.63 -18.36
CA SER A 190 -20.54 -5.04 -17.09
C SER A 190 -19.35 -5.78 -16.47
N ILE A 191 -18.51 -5.00 -15.82
CA ILE A 191 -17.32 -5.39 -15.09
C ILE A 191 -17.45 -4.73 -13.73
N SER A 192 -17.37 -5.54 -12.68
CA SER A 192 -17.25 -5.07 -11.31
C SER A 192 -15.78 -4.90 -10.97
N SER A 193 -15.42 -3.77 -10.37
CA SER A 193 -14.05 -3.52 -9.89
C SER A 193 -14.13 -2.76 -8.58
N THR A 194 -13.25 -3.10 -7.65
CA THR A 194 -13.02 -2.30 -6.45
C THR A 194 -11.75 -1.47 -6.69
N VAL A 195 -11.80 -0.17 -6.41
CA VAL A 195 -10.63 0.71 -6.44
C VAL A 195 -10.63 1.62 -5.22
N ASP A 196 -9.57 1.58 -4.41
CA ASP A 196 -9.44 2.41 -3.19
C ASP A 196 -10.61 2.23 -2.21
N GLY A 197 -11.09 0.99 -2.09
CA GLY A 197 -12.23 0.62 -1.23
C GLY A 197 -13.61 1.05 -1.75
N ARG A 198 -13.69 1.55 -2.99
CA ARG A 198 -14.96 1.90 -3.64
C ARG A 198 -15.30 0.87 -4.70
N HIS A 199 -16.58 0.50 -4.79
CA HIS A 199 -17.06 -0.46 -5.76
C HIS A 199 -17.59 0.25 -7.01
N TYR A 200 -17.22 -0.25 -8.18
CA TYR A 200 -17.60 0.31 -9.48
C TYR A 200 -18.23 -0.77 -10.35
N CYS A 201 -19.30 -0.41 -11.05
CA CYS A 201 -19.86 -1.21 -12.14
C CYS A 201 -19.73 -0.43 -13.45
N TRP A 202 -18.86 -0.91 -14.33
CA TRP A 202 -18.50 -0.22 -15.56
C TRP A 202 -18.37 -1.19 -16.73
N ARG A 203 -18.27 -0.65 -17.95
CA ARG A 203 -18.01 -1.43 -19.16
C ARG A 203 -17.11 -0.67 -20.11
N GLN A 204 -16.44 -1.38 -21.01
CA GLN A 204 -15.69 -0.75 -22.07
C GLN A 204 -16.64 -0.09 -23.09
N GLY A 205 -16.59 1.24 -23.19
CA GLY A 205 -17.25 1.97 -24.26
C GLY A 205 -16.51 1.81 -25.59
N SER A 206 -17.27 1.61 -26.67
CA SER A 206 -16.80 1.50 -28.07
C SER A 206 -15.52 0.67 -28.25
N LEU A 207 -15.65 -0.64 -28.53
CA LEU A 207 -14.51 -1.55 -28.70
C LEU A 207 -13.61 -1.18 -29.89
N HIS A 208 -14.17 -0.48 -30.88
CA HIS A 208 -13.47 0.03 -32.05
C HIS A 208 -13.10 1.51 -31.91
N GLY A 209 -13.49 2.16 -30.82
CA GLY A 209 -13.38 3.61 -30.66
C GLY A 209 -11.95 4.10 -30.50
N ALA A 210 -11.75 5.37 -30.82
CA ALA A 210 -10.49 6.07 -30.53
C ALA A 210 -10.34 6.33 -29.05
N GLN A 211 -9.12 6.18 -28.53
CA GLN A 211 -8.82 6.49 -27.14
C GLN A 211 -9.33 7.89 -26.77
N ARG A 212 -10.11 7.98 -25.70
CA ARG A 212 -10.59 9.27 -25.20
C ARG A 212 -9.40 10.08 -24.67
N CYS A 213 -9.14 11.24 -25.27
CA CYS A 213 -8.24 12.23 -24.68
C CYS A 213 -8.90 12.76 -23.39
N ARG A 214 -8.35 12.44 -22.20
CA ARG A 214 -8.82 13.02 -20.93
C ARG A 214 -8.25 14.43 -20.78
N GLN A 215 -8.95 15.31 -20.08
CA GLN A 215 -8.44 16.65 -19.78
C GLN A 215 -7.16 16.51 -18.93
N GLY A 216 -6.05 17.11 -19.36
CA GLY A 216 -4.71 16.88 -18.78
C GLY A 216 -3.95 15.68 -19.35
N ARG A 217 -4.58 14.84 -20.17
CA ARG A 217 -3.95 13.72 -20.92
C ARG A 217 -4.45 13.71 -22.36
N GLY A 218 -3.93 14.65 -23.14
CA GLY A 218 -4.28 14.82 -24.55
C GLY A 218 -3.28 14.11 -25.47
N VAL A 219 -3.80 13.51 -26.54
CA VAL A 219 -3.01 13.06 -27.70
C VAL A 219 -2.54 14.27 -28.54
N LEU A 220 -3.21 15.42 -28.39
CA LEU A 220 -2.91 16.67 -29.10
C LEU A 220 -2.07 17.60 -28.20
N PRO A 221 -1.01 18.23 -28.73
CA PRO A 221 -0.23 19.22 -27.98
C PRO A 221 -1.10 20.45 -27.69
N VAL A 222 -1.43 20.67 -26.42
CA VAL A 222 -2.04 21.92 -25.94
C VAL A 222 -0.91 22.77 -25.37
N PRO A 223 -0.75 24.05 -25.76
CA PRO A 223 0.27 24.92 -25.19
C PRO A 223 0.20 24.94 -23.66
N GLY A 224 1.32 24.63 -22.98
CA GLY A 224 1.41 24.59 -21.51
C GLY A 224 1.12 23.23 -20.85
N LEU A 225 0.72 22.21 -21.62
CA LEU A 225 0.54 20.83 -21.16
C LEU A 225 1.57 19.93 -21.85
N GLN A 226 2.35 19.17 -21.09
CA GLN A 226 3.15 18.10 -21.69
C GLN A 226 2.22 17.00 -22.20
N PRO A 227 2.27 16.63 -23.49
CA PRO A 227 1.50 15.52 -24.00
C PRO A 227 2.01 14.22 -23.39
N ASP A 228 1.19 13.57 -22.58
CA ASP A 228 1.34 12.15 -22.24
C ASP A 228 0.97 11.34 -23.49
N TRP A 229 1.92 11.22 -24.42
CA TRP A 229 1.81 10.49 -25.71
C TRP A 229 1.65 8.95 -25.52
N ILE A 230 0.96 8.45 -24.50
CA ILE A 230 1.06 7.03 -24.15
C ILE A 230 -0.32 6.37 -24.23
N PRO A 231 -0.64 5.76 -25.37
CA PRO A 231 -1.68 4.75 -25.46
C PRO A 231 -1.35 3.56 -24.54
N GLY A 232 -2.38 2.85 -24.08
CA GLY A 232 -2.23 1.66 -23.24
C GLY A 232 -2.71 1.80 -21.79
N TYR A 233 -3.60 2.74 -21.51
CA TYR A 233 -4.42 2.68 -20.29
C TYR A 233 -5.32 1.45 -20.30
N PHE A 234 -5.86 1.11 -19.13
CA PHE A 234 -6.83 0.03 -19.00
C PHE A 234 -8.02 0.24 -19.95
N ASP A 235 -8.52 1.47 -20.12
CA ASP A 235 -9.71 1.77 -20.94
C ASP A 235 -9.43 2.10 -22.42
N ASP A 236 -8.17 2.05 -22.86
CA ASP A 236 -7.80 2.11 -24.27
C ASP A 236 -8.01 0.72 -24.88
N PRO A 237 -8.94 0.47 -25.82
CA PRO A 237 -9.16 -0.87 -26.38
C PRO A 237 -8.36 -1.11 -27.66
N SER A 238 -7.57 -0.14 -28.12
CA SER A 238 -7.03 -0.18 -29.47
C SER A 238 -5.99 -1.30 -29.65
N ALA A 239 -6.09 -1.98 -30.80
CA ALA A 239 -5.19 -3.08 -31.14
C ALA A 239 -3.80 -2.56 -31.53
N ARG A 240 -2.77 -3.36 -31.29
CA ARG A 240 -1.37 -3.06 -31.59
C ARG A 240 -0.75 -4.15 -32.44
N THR A 241 0.36 -3.84 -33.08
CA THR A 241 1.24 -4.89 -33.60
C THR A 241 1.84 -5.66 -32.42
N VAL A 242 2.13 -6.94 -32.63
CA VAL A 242 2.81 -7.77 -31.62
C VAL A 242 4.12 -7.08 -31.22
N ASP A 243 4.27 -6.80 -29.94
CA ASP A 243 5.49 -6.21 -29.39
C ASP A 243 6.50 -7.32 -29.06
N LEU A 244 7.61 -7.33 -29.80
CA LEU A 244 8.69 -8.31 -29.66
C LEU A 244 9.81 -7.82 -28.73
N ARG A 245 9.72 -6.59 -28.22
CA ARG A 245 10.72 -6.04 -27.30
C ARG A 245 10.61 -6.69 -25.93
N ASN A 246 11.70 -6.64 -25.18
CA ASN A 246 11.65 -6.92 -23.75
C ASN A 246 10.77 -5.86 -23.07
N GLY A 247 9.81 -6.34 -22.27
CA GLY A 247 8.92 -5.47 -21.52
C GLY A 247 9.69 -4.65 -20.50
N ASN A 248 9.39 -3.35 -20.39
CA ASN A 248 9.72 -2.52 -19.24
C ASN A 248 8.42 -2.07 -18.57
N TRP A 249 8.44 -1.21 -17.55
CA TRP A 249 7.20 -0.77 -16.91
C TRP A 249 6.16 -0.11 -17.85
N ARG A 250 6.57 0.38 -19.04
CA ARG A 250 5.75 1.21 -19.95
C ARG A 250 5.49 0.62 -21.35
N GLN A 251 6.37 -0.22 -21.87
CA GLN A 251 6.38 -0.71 -23.26
C GLN A 251 6.76 -2.18 -23.31
N GLY A 252 6.50 -2.86 -24.45
CA GLY A 252 6.82 -4.28 -24.61
C GLY A 252 5.71 -5.24 -24.19
N HIS A 253 4.50 -4.72 -23.96
CA HIS A 253 3.43 -5.45 -23.27
C HIS A 253 2.39 -6.09 -24.18
N PHE A 254 2.19 -5.57 -25.39
CA PHE A 254 1.11 -6.04 -26.26
C PHE A 254 1.53 -7.27 -27.04
N HIS A 255 1.28 -8.45 -26.47
CA HIS A 255 1.63 -9.74 -27.05
C HIS A 255 0.54 -10.79 -26.74
N PRO A 256 0.22 -11.72 -27.65
CA PRO A 256 -0.85 -12.69 -27.43
C PRO A 256 -0.60 -13.65 -26.25
N ARG A 257 0.67 -13.86 -25.89
CA ARG A 257 1.10 -14.64 -24.72
C ARG A 257 1.28 -13.80 -23.43
N ARG A 258 0.63 -12.64 -23.33
CA ARG A 258 0.66 -11.83 -22.11
C ARG A 258 -0.73 -11.65 -21.53
N VAL A 259 -0.80 -11.58 -20.22
CA VAL A 259 -1.98 -11.08 -19.48
C VAL A 259 -1.55 -9.77 -18.84
N LEU A 260 -2.31 -8.70 -19.10
CA LEU A 260 -2.02 -7.36 -18.61
C LEU A 260 -2.86 -7.13 -17.36
N LEU A 261 -2.22 -6.79 -16.26
CA LEU A 261 -2.85 -6.49 -14.98
C LEU A 261 -2.66 -5.00 -14.72
N PHE A 262 -3.69 -4.21 -15.00
CA PHE A 262 -3.68 -2.78 -14.70
C PHE A 262 -4.02 -2.56 -13.24
N THR A 263 -3.12 -1.95 -12.47
CA THR A 263 -3.28 -1.72 -11.02
C THR A 263 -3.28 -0.22 -10.73
N PRO A 264 -4.15 0.29 -9.84
CA PRO A 264 -4.02 1.66 -9.37
C PRO A 264 -2.69 1.79 -8.61
N PRO A 265 -1.90 2.85 -8.83
CA PRO A 265 -0.71 3.13 -8.03
C PRO A 265 -1.11 3.31 -6.57
N HIS A 266 -0.47 2.63 -5.62
CA HIS A 266 -0.84 2.73 -4.20
C HIS A 266 -0.82 4.20 -3.71
N PRO A 267 -1.84 4.68 -2.97
CA PRO A 267 -1.96 6.10 -2.61
C PRO A 267 -0.93 6.57 -1.58
N GLY A 268 -0.25 5.64 -0.89
CA GLY A 268 0.78 5.94 0.11
C GLY A 268 0.14 6.55 1.36
N PHE A 269 0.72 7.64 1.87
CA PHE A 269 0.17 8.37 3.03
C PHE A 269 -1.03 9.28 2.69
N TYR A 270 -1.39 9.42 1.42
CA TYR A 270 -2.35 10.43 0.95
C TYR A 270 -3.56 9.78 0.27
N SER A 271 -4.32 8.98 1.01
CA SER A 271 -5.65 8.56 0.56
C SER A 271 -6.64 9.72 0.62
N ALA A 272 -7.73 9.63 -0.15
CA ALA A 272 -8.71 10.71 -0.26
C ALA A 272 -9.57 10.92 1.01
N THR A 273 -9.52 9.98 1.96
CA THR A 273 -10.48 9.85 3.06
C THR A 273 -9.75 9.85 4.41
N GLY A 274 -9.56 11.03 5.01
CA GLY A 274 -8.91 11.16 6.32
C GLY A 274 -9.35 12.41 7.08
N PRO A 275 -9.51 12.34 8.41
CA PRO A 275 -9.87 13.50 9.23
C PRO A 275 -8.72 14.52 9.23
N ARG A 276 -9.07 15.81 9.20
CA ARG A 276 -8.12 16.92 9.08
C ARG A 276 -8.26 17.87 10.26
N PHE A 277 -7.21 17.97 11.07
CA PHE A 277 -7.16 18.84 12.24
C PHE A 277 -6.23 20.03 12.00
N GLN A 278 -6.44 21.12 12.72
CA GLN A 278 -5.51 22.24 12.76
C GLN A 278 -4.72 22.15 14.07
N TRP A 279 -3.40 22.24 14.00
CA TRP A 279 -2.58 22.20 15.20
C TRP A 279 -2.87 23.38 16.13
N SER A 280 -3.06 23.09 17.41
CA SER A 280 -3.09 24.04 18.52
C SER A 280 -2.71 23.29 19.81
N GLU A 281 -2.30 24.01 20.86
CA GLU A 281 -2.03 23.36 22.16
C GLU A 281 -3.27 22.69 22.75
N ALA A 282 -4.46 23.25 22.49
CA ALA A 282 -5.74 22.69 22.91
C ALA A 282 -6.14 21.42 22.12
N LEU A 283 -5.54 21.16 20.95
CA LEU A 283 -5.87 19.99 20.12
C LEU A 283 -5.66 18.68 20.87
N LEU A 284 -4.69 18.62 21.78
CA LEU A 284 -4.41 17.42 22.57
C LEU A 284 -5.57 17.05 23.52
N GLN A 285 -6.47 17.99 23.83
CA GLN A 285 -7.64 17.80 24.69
C GLN A 285 -8.96 17.71 23.88
N ASP A 286 -8.89 17.86 22.56
CA ASP A 286 -10.06 17.84 21.68
C ASP A 286 -10.64 16.42 21.57
N GLN A 287 -11.95 16.29 21.75
CA GLN A 287 -12.62 14.98 21.79
C GLN A 287 -12.63 14.30 20.41
N ASP A 288 -12.84 15.07 19.33
CA ASP A 288 -12.85 14.54 17.97
C ASP A 288 -11.47 14.05 17.56
N PHE A 289 -10.41 14.76 17.99
CA PHE A 289 -9.03 14.33 17.80
C PHE A 289 -8.72 13.06 18.60
N GLN A 290 -9.07 13.01 19.89
CA GLN A 290 -8.81 11.84 20.75
C GLN A 290 -9.60 10.59 20.32
N ALA A 291 -10.72 10.76 19.62
CA ALA A 291 -11.49 9.67 19.03
C ALA A 291 -10.72 8.93 17.92
N VAL A 292 -9.79 9.60 17.22
CA VAL A 292 -9.00 9.02 16.12
C VAL A 292 -7.51 8.89 16.43
N VAL A 293 -6.99 9.64 17.40
CA VAL A 293 -5.59 9.60 17.86
C VAL A 293 -5.56 9.32 19.36
N ALA A 294 -4.85 8.29 19.78
CA ALA A 294 -4.53 8.07 21.18
C ALA A 294 -3.41 9.04 21.60
N VAL A 295 -3.66 9.80 22.66
CA VAL A 295 -2.71 10.77 23.22
C VAL A 295 -2.30 10.27 24.60
N GLU A 296 -1.02 9.91 24.74
CA GLU A 296 -0.44 9.41 25.99
C GLU A 296 0.64 10.37 26.48
N ILE A 297 0.51 10.85 27.72
CA ILE A 297 1.45 11.79 28.32
C ILE A 297 2.01 11.15 29.58
N GLU A 298 3.27 10.72 29.52
CA GLU A 298 4.00 10.13 30.64
C GLU A 298 5.19 11.02 31.01
N GLY A 299 4.98 11.87 32.02
CA GLY A 299 5.97 12.84 32.45
C GLY A 299 6.30 13.86 31.36
N LYS A 300 7.41 13.64 30.66
CA LYS A 300 7.93 14.53 29.60
C LYS A 300 7.95 13.87 28.22
N ARG A 301 7.40 12.66 28.12
CA ARG A 301 7.18 11.95 26.86
C ARG A 301 5.71 12.11 26.47
N THR A 302 5.46 12.55 25.25
CA THR A 302 4.12 12.69 24.68
C THR A 302 4.04 11.86 23.42
N VAL A 303 3.15 10.87 23.39
CA VAL A 303 2.94 9.97 22.25
C VAL A 303 1.57 10.25 21.64
N LEU A 304 1.54 10.49 20.32
CA LEU A 304 0.33 10.65 19.53
C LEU A 304 0.27 9.51 18.52
N ARG A 305 -0.59 8.53 18.77
CA ARG A 305 -0.73 7.33 17.94
C ARG A 305 -2.07 7.33 17.21
N ASN A 306 -2.03 7.28 15.88
CA ASN A 306 -3.24 7.07 15.08
C ASN A 306 -3.88 5.72 15.44
N ARG A 307 -5.15 5.71 15.85
CA ARG A 307 -5.86 4.49 16.28
C ARG A 307 -6.08 3.50 15.13
N SER A 308 -6.03 3.95 13.88
CA SER A 308 -6.14 3.10 12.69
C SER A 308 -4.80 2.54 12.20
N LEU A 309 -3.69 2.82 12.89
CA LEU A 309 -2.33 2.50 12.43
C LEU A 309 -2.10 1.02 12.12
N ASP A 310 -2.64 0.13 12.95
CA ASP A 310 -2.52 -1.33 12.80
C ASP A 310 -3.86 -2.02 12.52
N GLN A 311 -4.87 -1.24 12.10
CA GLN A 311 -6.13 -1.79 11.59
C GLN A 311 -5.93 -2.27 10.14
N GLU A 312 -6.83 -3.14 9.67
CA GLU A 312 -6.81 -3.60 8.26
C GLU A 312 -6.86 -2.43 7.27
N VAL A 313 -7.66 -1.41 7.58
CA VAL A 313 -7.77 -0.18 6.79
C VAL A 313 -7.15 0.99 7.55
N PHE A 314 -5.93 1.34 7.14
CA PHE A 314 -5.26 2.55 7.64
C PHE A 314 -5.94 3.82 7.12
N ARG A 315 -6.34 4.71 8.04
CA ARG A 315 -6.92 6.02 7.70
C ARG A 315 -5.96 7.13 8.13
N PRO A 316 -5.38 7.90 7.19
CA PRO A 316 -4.40 8.92 7.54
C PRO A 316 -5.06 10.06 8.31
N VAL A 317 -4.47 10.45 9.44
CA VAL A 317 -4.86 11.66 10.19
C VAL A 317 -3.97 12.81 9.73
N VAL A 318 -4.58 13.88 9.24
CA VAL A 318 -3.84 15.04 8.71
C VAL A 318 -3.83 16.18 9.71
N ILE A 319 -2.66 16.59 10.16
CA ILE A 319 -2.44 17.79 10.96
C ILE A 319 -2.00 18.93 10.03
N ARG A 320 -2.78 20.01 10.03
CA ARG A 320 -2.54 21.25 9.29
C ARG A 320 -1.89 22.29 10.20
N LEU A 321 -1.31 23.32 9.56
CA LEU A 321 -0.56 24.41 10.18
C LEU A 321 0.77 23.95 10.79
N ARG A 322 1.63 24.93 11.10
CA ARG A 322 2.95 24.70 11.70
C ARG A 322 2.78 24.19 13.12
N VAL A 323 3.40 23.04 13.40
CA VAL A 323 3.45 22.43 14.74
C VAL A 323 4.66 23.01 15.45
N LYS A 324 4.45 23.67 16.58
CA LYS A 324 5.49 24.31 17.38
C LYS A 324 5.59 23.60 18.73
N LEU A 325 6.76 23.06 19.05
CA LEU A 325 7.02 22.27 20.24
C LEU A 325 8.22 22.83 20.98
N GLY A 326 8.20 22.74 22.32
CA GLY A 326 9.34 23.13 23.16
C GLY A 326 9.86 24.53 22.90
N GLN A 327 8.99 25.48 22.56
CA GLN A 327 9.38 26.82 22.12
C GLN A 327 10.08 27.59 23.24
N ILE A 328 11.16 28.29 22.90
CA ILE A 328 11.92 29.11 23.84
C ILE A 328 12.37 30.41 23.18
N GLU A 329 12.60 31.45 23.98
CA GLU A 329 12.91 32.79 23.46
C GLU A 329 14.20 32.85 22.61
N SER A 330 15.20 32.02 22.91
CA SER A 330 16.45 31.95 22.14
C SER A 330 16.31 31.23 20.80
N GLY A 331 15.22 30.50 20.58
CA GLY A 331 15.02 29.61 19.42
C GLY A 331 15.97 28.41 19.35
N THR A 332 16.79 28.14 20.37
CA THR A 332 17.70 26.97 20.42
C THR A 332 17.88 26.51 21.86
N GLY A 333 17.38 25.32 22.18
CA GLY A 333 17.27 24.80 23.53
C GLY A 333 17.95 23.46 23.76
N PRO A 334 17.92 22.94 25.00
CA PRO A 334 18.47 21.62 25.30
C PRO A 334 17.64 20.51 24.63
N ALA A 335 18.31 19.40 24.27
CA ALA A 335 17.64 18.22 23.72
C ALA A 335 16.79 17.48 24.75
N ASP A 336 17.14 17.59 26.03
CA ASP A 336 16.37 17.02 27.13
C ASP A 336 15.66 18.15 27.87
N PRO A 337 14.44 17.90 28.39
CA PRO A 337 13.95 16.57 28.76
C PRO A 337 12.71 16.07 28.00
N SER A 338 12.21 16.83 27.03
CA SER A 338 10.94 16.56 26.36
C SER A 338 11.11 15.68 25.12
N VAL A 339 10.23 14.69 24.95
CA VAL A 339 10.20 13.81 23.78
C VAL A 339 8.79 13.78 23.20
N TRP A 340 8.64 14.13 21.92
CA TRP A 340 7.38 14.01 21.20
C TRP A 340 7.46 12.92 20.16
N ARG A 341 6.58 11.93 20.28
CA ARG A 341 6.48 10.79 19.38
C ARG A 341 5.16 10.84 18.61
N PHE A 342 5.24 10.73 17.29
CA PHE A 342 4.08 10.71 16.41
C PHE A 342 4.08 9.41 15.62
N GLU A 343 2.91 8.75 15.55
CA GLU A 343 2.77 7.47 14.87
C GLU A 343 1.56 7.47 13.93
N GLY A 344 1.79 7.26 12.63
CA GLY A 344 0.71 7.21 11.64
C GLY A 344 0.06 8.56 11.29
N ILE A 345 0.79 9.67 11.41
CA ILE A 345 0.26 11.03 11.23
C ILE A 345 0.88 11.72 10.01
N VAL A 346 0.05 12.48 9.29
CA VAL A 346 0.46 13.28 8.13
C VAL A 346 0.49 14.77 8.50
N PHE A 347 1.65 15.40 8.41
CA PHE A 347 1.84 16.82 8.65
C PHE A 347 1.92 17.57 7.31
N SER A 348 0.91 18.41 7.05
CA SER A 348 0.88 19.23 5.83
C SER A 348 1.74 20.49 5.91
N HIS A 349 2.43 20.71 7.02
CA HIS A 349 3.30 21.85 7.27
C HIS A 349 4.53 21.41 8.11
N THR A 350 5.39 22.36 8.44
CA THR A 350 6.56 22.15 9.29
C THR A 350 6.19 21.71 10.71
N VAL A 351 6.90 20.69 11.22
CA VAL A 351 7.01 20.36 12.64
C VAL A 351 8.33 20.90 13.16
N GLU A 352 8.25 21.83 14.11
CA GLU A 352 9.36 22.60 14.67
C GLU A 352 9.49 22.32 16.16
N ALA A 353 10.72 22.02 16.60
CA ALA A 353 11.07 21.88 18.00
C ALA A 353 12.32 22.70 18.34
N ASP A 354 12.17 23.73 19.18
CA ASP A 354 13.30 24.56 19.61
C ASP A 354 14.14 23.84 20.67
N SER A 355 13.48 23.04 21.51
CA SER A 355 14.03 22.18 22.55
C SER A 355 13.36 20.81 22.52
N GLY A 356 13.98 19.78 23.08
CA GLY A 356 13.46 18.41 23.11
C GLY A 356 13.86 17.54 21.90
N ARG A 357 13.26 16.35 21.79
CA ARG A 357 13.50 15.34 20.75
C ARG A 357 12.23 14.98 20.00
N LEU A 358 12.36 14.68 18.70
CA LEU A 358 11.27 14.22 17.85
C LEU A 358 11.44 12.74 17.46
N GLU A 359 10.40 11.95 17.63
CA GLU A 359 10.30 10.56 17.17
C GLU A 359 9.13 10.43 16.18
N PHE A 360 9.36 9.81 15.03
CA PHE A 360 8.32 9.56 14.03
C PHE A 360 8.29 8.07 13.64
N ASP A 361 7.10 7.45 13.66
CA ASP A 361 6.85 6.11 13.12
C ASP A 361 5.75 6.19 12.05
N ARG A 362 6.03 5.73 10.83
CA ARG A 362 5.03 5.66 9.73
C ARG A 362 4.31 7.00 9.52
N CYS A 363 5.05 8.10 9.48
CA CYS A 363 4.51 9.45 9.29
C CYS A 363 4.89 10.04 7.92
N ALA A 364 4.11 11.03 7.46
CA ALA A 364 4.50 11.88 6.33
C ALA A 364 4.63 13.34 6.78
N ILE A 365 5.79 13.96 6.60
CA ILE A 365 6.11 15.28 7.15
C ILE A 365 6.61 16.22 6.04
N LEU A 366 5.97 17.39 5.90
CA LEU A 366 6.41 18.38 4.91
C LEU A 366 7.81 18.91 5.26
N ALA A 367 8.04 19.27 6.51
CA ALA A 367 9.37 19.61 7.00
C ALA A 367 9.48 19.27 8.50
N ALA A 368 10.57 18.64 8.91
CA ALA A 368 10.93 18.51 10.32
C ALA A 368 12.14 19.40 10.61
N GLU A 369 11.98 20.33 11.56
CA GLU A 369 13.00 21.30 11.98
C GLU A 369 13.26 21.12 13.48
N VAL A 370 14.46 20.70 13.85
CA VAL A 370 14.87 20.53 15.25
C VAL A 370 16.08 21.42 15.52
N HIS A 371 15.96 22.30 16.50
CA HIS A 371 17.01 23.26 16.87
C HIS A 371 17.79 22.83 18.10
N SER A 372 17.35 21.79 18.82
CA SER A 372 18.10 21.23 19.93
C SER A 372 19.44 20.62 19.49
N SER A 373 20.43 20.66 20.39
CA SER A 373 21.80 20.22 20.11
C SER A 373 22.18 19.01 20.95
N ASP A 374 22.42 17.88 20.29
CA ASP A 374 23.00 16.66 20.86
C ASP A 374 23.56 15.80 19.73
N LEU A 375 24.81 15.34 19.86
CA LEU A 375 25.49 14.51 18.87
C LEU A 375 25.69 13.06 19.35
N GLU A 376 25.47 12.78 20.63
CA GLU A 376 25.57 11.44 21.21
C GLU A 376 24.24 10.69 21.08
N GLN A 377 23.13 11.39 21.34
CA GLN A 377 21.78 10.86 21.18
C GLN A 377 21.01 11.61 20.09
N PRO A 378 20.23 10.90 19.26
CA PRO A 378 19.51 11.54 18.17
C PRO A 378 18.48 12.54 18.69
N VAL A 379 18.48 13.75 18.12
CA VAL A 379 17.44 14.76 18.36
C VAL A 379 16.21 14.54 17.48
N LEU A 380 16.39 13.81 16.36
CA LEU A 380 15.34 13.35 15.48
C LEU A 380 15.55 11.87 15.16
N THR A 381 14.57 11.03 15.48
CA THR A 381 14.51 9.62 15.07
C THR A 381 13.28 9.39 14.20
N ALA A 382 13.43 8.73 13.06
CA ALA A 382 12.29 8.38 12.22
C ALA A 382 12.40 6.96 11.64
N ASP A 383 11.28 6.25 11.65
CA ASP A 383 11.12 4.90 11.11
C ASP A 383 9.96 4.87 10.10
N ASN A 384 10.18 4.29 8.92
CA ASN A 384 9.15 4.14 7.88
C ASN A 384 8.47 5.46 7.45
N CYS A 385 9.20 6.59 7.49
CA CYS A 385 8.65 7.93 7.28
C CYS A 385 8.95 8.53 5.89
N LEU A 386 8.05 9.39 5.42
CA LEU A 386 8.22 10.22 4.24
C LEU A 386 8.46 11.68 4.65
N PHE A 387 9.56 12.27 4.23
CA PHE A 387 9.85 13.69 4.44
C PHE A 387 9.97 14.42 3.11
N LYS A 388 9.40 15.63 3.02
CA LYS A 388 9.87 16.54 1.96
C LYS A 388 11.22 17.15 2.36
N ARG A 389 11.38 17.63 3.60
CA ARG A 389 12.66 18.15 4.14
C ARG A 389 12.90 17.72 5.58
N VAL A 390 14.18 17.47 5.92
CA VAL A 390 14.64 17.21 7.29
C VAL A 390 15.76 18.18 7.66
N GLN A 391 15.71 18.77 8.85
CA GLN A 391 16.68 19.74 9.33
C GLN A 391 16.94 19.60 10.83
N ALA A 392 18.19 19.32 11.19
CA ALA A 392 18.74 19.38 12.53
C ALA A 392 20.23 19.78 12.47
N ALA A 393 20.50 21.05 12.10
CA ALA A 393 21.85 21.55 11.83
C ALA A 393 22.82 21.52 13.02
N LYS A 394 22.34 21.21 14.24
CA LYS A 394 23.15 21.14 15.47
C LYS A 394 23.08 19.76 16.16
N GLY A 395 22.42 18.78 15.56
CA GLY A 395 22.14 17.50 16.22
C GLY A 395 22.33 16.27 15.33
N LEU A 396 22.28 15.12 15.98
CA LEU A 396 22.28 13.80 15.34
C LEU A 396 20.87 13.45 14.86
N VAL A 397 20.77 13.02 13.61
CA VAL A 397 19.54 12.50 13.00
C VAL A 397 19.67 11.00 12.74
N ARG A 398 18.67 10.21 13.14
CA ARG A 398 18.58 8.78 12.84
C ARG A 398 17.37 8.47 11.97
N LEU A 399 17.59 7.87 10.80
CA LEU A 399 16.55 7.51 9.84
C LEU A 399 16.64 6.02 9.48
N GLN A 400 15.50 5.33 9.51
CA GLN A 400 15.39 3.94 9.08
C GLN A 400 14.16 3.79 8.18
N TYR A 401 14.31 3.14 7.02
CA TYR A 401 13.23 3.00 6.03
C TYR A 401 12.56 4.34 5.66
N CYS A 402 13.36 5.41 5.52
CA CYS A 402 12.83 6.76 5.29
C CYS A 402 13.10 7.23 3.86
N THR A 403 12.19 8.01 3.29
CA THR A 403 12.40 8.71 2.02
C THR A 403 12.43 10.22 2.25
N VAL A 404 13.50 10.91 1.86
CA VAL A 404 13.61 12.37 1.90
C VAL A 404 13.64 12.94 0.48
N LEU A 405 12.62 13.71 0.12
CA LEU A 405 12.38 14.15 -1.27
C LEU A 405 13.26 15.31 -1.73
N THR A 406 13.65 16.22 -0.84
CA THR A 406 14.44 17.40 -1.24
C THR A 406 15.73 17.56 -0.46
N THR A 407 15.69 17.98 0.80
CA THR A 407 16.91 18.39 1.51
C THR A 407 17.01 17.71 2.85
N THR A 408 18.22 17.23 3.17
CA THR A 408 18.59 16.76 4.51
C THR A 408 19.72 17.63 5.03
N ILE A 409 19.48 18.32 6.14
CA ILE A 409 20.50 19.10 6.86
C ILE A 409 20.66 18.47 8.24
N ALA A 410 21.82 17.92 8.54
CA ALA A 410 22.10 17.31 9.85
C ALA A 410 23.59 17.42 10.19
N GLN A 411 23.91 17.85 11.41
CA GLN A 411 25.32 17.90 11.85
C GLN A 411 25.95 16.51 11.87
N ALA A 412 25.19 15.50 12.30
CA ALA A 412 25.54 14.10 12.18
C ALA A 412 24.34 13.28 11.69
N LEU A 413 24.57 12.24 10.88
CA LEU A 413 23.51 11.44 10.27
C LEU A 413 23.78 9.93 10.38
N GLN A 414 22.80 9.21 10.91
CA GLN A 414 22.73 7.74 10.88
C GLN A 414 21.53 7.34 10.02
N ALA A 415 21.75 6.76 8.85
CA ALA A 415 20.66 6.30 7.98
C ALA A 415 20.84 4.83 7.57
N SER A 416 19.76 4.06 7.65
CA SER A 416 19.68 2.68 7.16
C SER A 416 18.50 2.56 6.22
N ASP A 417 18.66 1.83 5.12
CA ASP A 417 17.55 1.42 4.25
C ASP A 417 16.71 2.60 3.74
N SER A 418 17.34 3.76 3.55
CA SER A 418 16.67 5.03 3.29
C SER A 418 17.00 5.58 1.90
N ILE A 419 16.12 6.43 1.36
CA ILE A 419 16.29 7.06 0.05
C ILE A 419 16.37 8.57 0.21
N PHE A 420 17.44 9.17 -0.33
CA PHE A 420 17.64 10.61 -0.40
C PHE A 420 17.60 11.05 -1.86
N GLN A 421 16.63 11.90 -2.21
CA GLN A 421 16.50 12.45 -3.56
C GLN A 421 17.29 13.74 -3.77
N GLY A 422 17.61 14.47 -2.70
CA GLY A 422 18.53 15.59 -2.79
C GLY A 422 19.67 15.50 -1.79
N VAL A 423 20.56 16.49 -1.90
CA VAL A 423 21.89 16.45 -1.31
C VAL A 423 21.81 16.60 0.21
N ILE A 424 22.61 15.79 0.88
CA ILE A 424 22.81 15.77 2.33
C ILE A 424 23.90 16.80 2.66
N ARG A 425 23.62 17.64 3.65
CA ARG A 425 24.49 18.73 4.10
C ARG A 425 24.54 18.76 5.63
N LYS A 426 25.58 19.38 6.18
CA LYS A 426 25.62 19.68 7.63
C LYS A 426 25.04 21.03 8.00
N ASP A 427 25.07 22.00 7.07
CA ASP A 427 24.65 23.38 7.30
C ASP A 427 23.83 23.97 6.14
N HIS A 428 23.33 25.19 6.32
CA HIS A 428 22.45 25.94 5.44
C HIS A 428 23.14 26.63 4.26
N ASP A 429 24.47 26.74 4.29
CA ASP A 429 25.32 27.45 3.32
C ASP A 429 25.24 26.92 1.87
N GLY A 430 24.52 25.82 1.64
CA GLY A 430 24.25 25.26 0.32
C GLY A 430 25.41 24.47 -0.28
N THR A 431 26.60 24.58 0.31
CA THR A 431 27.86 23.98 -0.17
C THR A 431 28.49 23.03 0.84
N SER A 432 28.05 23.06 2.10
CA SER A 432 28.60 22.20 3.14
C SER A 432 28.40 20.72 2.83
N LEU A 433 29.50 19.98 2.99
CA LEU A 433 29.51 18.54 2.90
C LEU A 433 28.88 17.91 4.15
N PRO A 434 28.35 16.66 4.06
CA PRO A 434 27.87 15.93 5.23
C PRO A 434 28.89 15.86 6.37
N GLY A 435 28.39 15.95 7.60
CA GLY A 435 29.17 15.73 8.81
C GLY A 435 29.36 14.24 9.12
N GLU A 436 29.82 13.96 10.35
CA GLU A 436 30.10 12.61 10.85
C GLU A 436 28.84 11.72 10.84
N GLY A 437 29.03 10.41 10.69
CA GLY A 437 27.92 9.45 10.78
C GLY A 437 28.06 8.29 9.80
N CYS A 438 26.97 7.57 9.58
CA CYS A 438 26.93 6.40 8.71
C CYS A 438 25.64 6.32 7.91
N ILE A 439 25.77 6.12 6.60
CA ILE A 439 24.67 5.72 5.72
C ILE A 439 24.96 4.30 5.22
N ARG A 440 23.98 3.40 5.41
CA ARG A 440 24.07 2.01 4.96
C ARG A 440 22.82 1.56 4.21
N TYR A 441 22.99 0.66 3.23
CA TYR A 441 21.88 0.05 2.47
C TYR A 441 20.88 1.07 1.91
N SER A 442 21.37 2.24 1.50
CA SER A 442 20.55 3.41 1.19
C SER A 442 20.84 3.92 -0.22
N ALA A 443 19.94 4.74 -0.75
CA ALA A 443 20.13 5.43 -2.03
C ALA A 443 20.37 6.93 -1.82
N ILE A 444 21.36 7.49 -2.50
CA ILE A 444 21.71 8.92 -2.48
C ILE A 444 21.83 9.47 -3.91
N PRO A 445 21.77 10.79 -4.12
CA PRO A 445 21.98 11.37 -5.44
C PRO A 445 23.41 11.13 -5.94
N SER A 446 23.59 10.94 -7.24
CA SER A 446 24.90 10.69 -7.86
C SER A 446 25.92 11.81 -7.65
N GLN A 447 25.46 13.03 -7.39
CA GLN A 447 26.28 14.21 -7.11
C GLN A 447 26.73 14.32 -5.64
N GLN A 448 26.25 13.44 -4.75
CA GLN A 448 26.57 13.49 -3.33
C GLN A 448 28.05 13.15 -3.09
N GLN A 449 28.79 14.11 -2.54
CA GLN A 449 30.11 13.86 -2.00
C GLN A 449 30.02 13.38 -0.54
N PRO A 450 30.91 12.46 -0.11
CA PRO A 450 30.78 11.84 1.21
C PRO A 450 31.09 12.78 2.38
N GLY A 451 32.01 13.74 2.23
CA GLY A 451 32.44 14.56 3.38
C GLY A 451 33.02 13.68 4.48
N ALA A 452 32.51 13.82 5.71
CA ALA A 452 32.88 12.98 6.86
C ALA A 452 31.95 11.76 7.05
N LEU A 453 31.00 11.53 6.13
CA LEU A 453 30.01 10.47 6.25
C LEU A 453 30.55 9.11 5.78
N HIS A 454 30.46 8.09 6.64
CA HIS A 454 30.78 6.72 6.24
C HIS A 454 29.65 6.12 5.40
N MET A 455 30.00 5.52 4.27
CA MET A 455 29.04 4.91 3.35
C MET A 455 29.27 3.40 3.23
N HIS A 456 28.21 2.60 3.43
CA HIS A 456 28.26 1.15 3.29
C HIS A 456 27.13 0.65 2.38
N ARG A 457 27.46 0.00 1.25
CA ARG A 457 26.46 -0.52 0.29
C ARG A 457 25.42 0.53 -0.12
N VAL A 458 25.91 1.70 -0.52
CA VAL A 458 25.08 2.85 -0.92
C VAL A 458 24.93 2.89 -2.44
N GLN A 459 23.70 3.11 -2.90
CA GLN A 459 23.36 3.25 -4.32
C GLN A 459 23.33 4.73 -4.71
N THR A 460 23.90 5.06 -5.87
CA THR A 460 23.94 6.44 -6.39
C THR A 460 22.98 6.68 -7.57
N ARG A 461 22.24 5.65 -7.97
CA ARG A 461 21.20 5.77 -8.99
C ARG A 461 19.95 6.43 -8.39
N PRO A 462 19.25 7.30 -9.13
CA PRO A 462 18.02 7.91 -8.63
C PRO A 462 16.91 6.84 -8.53
N ALA A 463 16.23 6.81 -7.39
CA ALA A 463 14.96 6.09 -7.29
C ALA A 463 13.89 6.82 -8.12
N VAL A 464 12.97 6.06 -8.72
CA VAL A 464 11.84 6.62 -9.47
C VAL A 464 10.58 6.44 -8.62
N PHE A 465 9.84 7.51 -8.39
CA PHE A 465 8.61 7.47 -7.60
C PHE A 465 7.38 7.64 -8.49
N GLN A 466 6.23 7.14 -8.02
CA GLN A 466 4.93 7.38 -8.66
C GLN A 466 4.60 8.88 -8.68
N SER A 467 4.91 9.57 -7.58
CA SER A 467 4.86 11.03 -7.48
C SER A 467 5.95 11.55 -6.54
N LEU A 468 6.44 12.75 -6.81
CA LEU A 468 7.31 13.53 -5.92
C LEU A 468 6.55 14.70 -5.26
N ASP A 469 5.29 14.92 -5.65
CA ASP A 469 4.47 16.01 -5.15
C ASP A 469 3.92 15.65 -3.78
N PHE A 470 4.55 16.18 -2.74
CA PHE A 470 4.14 15.98 -1.35
C PHE A 470 2.68 16.42 -1.16
N GLY A 471 1.85 15.54 -0.61
CA GLY A 471 0.41 15.76 -0.46
C GLY A 471 -0.46 15.11 -1.54
N GLN A 472 0.14 14.55 -2.60
CA GLN A 472 -0.58 13.83 -3.65
C GLN A 472 -0.52 12.30 -3.43
N PRO A 473 -1.57 11.55 -3.83
CA PRO A 473 -1.53 10.08 -3.84
C PRO A 473 -0.30 9.54 -4.58
N GLY A 474 0.33 8.51 -4.02
CA GLY A 474 1.52 7.86 -4.58
C GLY A 474 2.83 8.62 -4.32
N CYS A 475 2.80 9.73 -3.58
CA CYS A 475 4.03 10.43 -3.21
C CYS A 475 4.94 9.53 -2.35
N GLY A 476 6.20 9.39 -2.78
CA GLY A 476 7.19 8.55 -2.09
C GLY A 476 7.04 7.04 -2.31
N VAL A 477 6.03 6.59 -3.06
CA VAL A 477 5.85 5.17 -3.45
C VAL A 477 6.74 4.86 -4.64
N LEU A 478 7.54 3.81 -4.55
CA LEU A 478 8.43 3.42 -5.64
C LEU A 478 7.64 3.07 -6.91
N HIS A 479 8.09 3.63 -8.03
CA HIS A 479 7.60 3.28 -9.35
C HIS A 479 8.23 1.95 -9.80
N PRO A 480 7.52 1.07 -10.53
CA PRO A 480 8.07 -0.15 -11.17
C PRO A 480 9.25 0.08 -12.14
N ALA A 481 9.63 1.33 -12.38
CA ALA A 481 10.77 1.73 -13.19
C ALA A 481 12.07 1.78 -12.37
N THR A 482 11.94 1.77 -11.05
CA THR A 482 13.06 1.78 -10.13
C THR A 482 13.90 0.53 -10.32
N VAL A 483 15.20 0.73 -10.30
CA VAL A 483 16.17 -0.35 -10.48
C VAL A 483 16.14 -1.32 -9.30
N ALA A 484 16.46 -2.59 -9.56
CA ALA A 484 16.41 -3.65 -8.56
C ALA A 484 17.33 -3.37 -7.35
N GLU A 485 18.44 -2.66 -7.56
CA GLU A 485 19.37 -2.30 -6.48
C GLU A 485 18.76 -1.35 -5.42
N ILE A 486 17.62 -0.73 -5.70
CA ILE A 486 16.84 0.09 -4.75
C ILE A 486 15.55 -0.64 -4.36
N ALA A 487 14.88 -1.26 -5.34
CA ALA A 487 13.62 -1.96 -5.14
C ALA A 487 13.76 -3.24 -4.27
N ASN A 488 14.97 -3.82 -4.22
CA ASN A 488 15.31 -5.01 -3.42
C ASN A 488 16.65 -4.81 -2.66
N GLY A 489 17.03 -3.56 -2.41
CA GLY A 489 18.37 -3.24 -1.91
C GLY A 489 18.46 -2.94 -0.41
N ALA A 490 17.33 -3.01 0.31
CA ALA A 490 17.36 -2.97 1.77
C ALA A 490 18.19 -4.15 2.33
N GLU A 491 18.64 -4.05 3.58
CA GLU A 491 19.48 -5.02 4.26
C GLU A 491 18.89 -6.44 4.25
N ASP A 492 17.57 -6.54 4.31
CA ASP A 492 16.78 -7.78 4.28
C ASP A 492 16.35 -8.24 2.87
N GLY A 493 16.73 -7.50 1.83
CA GLY A 493 16.35 -7.74 0.43
C GLY A 493 15.01 -7.12 0.01
N GLY A 494 14.37 -6.35 0.89
CA GLY A 494 13.15 -5.59 0.63
C GLY A 494 13.40 -4.27 -0.10
N GLU A 495 12.33 -3.48 -0.23
CA GLU A 495 12.39 -2.15 -0.83
C GLU A 495 13.01 -1.13 0.13
N MET A 496 13.89 -0.26 -0.37
CA MET A 496 14.43 0.85 0.42
C MET A 496 13.37 1.97 0.58
N GLY A 497 13.52 2.75 1.65
CA GLY A 497 12.80 3.99 1.86
C GLY A 497 11.42 3.81 2.51
N ALA A 498 10.63 4.89 2.43
CA ALA A 498 9.27 4.89 2.96
C ALA A 498 8.44 3.75 2.37
N PHE A 499 7.52 3.22 3.18
CA PHE A 499 6.64 2.08 2.85
C PHE A 499 7.29 0.69 2.85
N HIS A 500 8.57 0.54 3.25
CA HIS A 500 9.21 -0.77 3.42
C HIS A 500 8.34 -1.80 4.16
N HIS A 501 7.74 -1.41 5.28
CA HIS A 501 6.82 -2.26 6.07
C HIS A 501 5.56 -2.74 5.34
N ARG A 502 5.22 -2.15 4.17
CA ARG A 502 4.04 -2.50 3.35
C ARG A 502 4.37 -3.49 2.23
N TYR A 503 5.65 -3.74 1.96
CA TYR A 503 6.10 -4.70 0.97
C TYR A 503 5.51 -4.46 -0.43
N LEU A 504 5.35 -3.20 -0.86
CA LEU A 504 4.61 -2.86 -2.08
C LEU A 504 5.25 -3.47 -3.33
N VAL A 505 6.57 -3.31 -3.49
CA VAL A 505 7.32 -3.94 -4.59
C VAL A 505 7.30 -5.47 -4.48
N ALA A 506 7.53 -6.01 -3.29
CA ALA A 506 7.58 -7.46 -3.08
C ALA A 506 6.22 -8.13 -3.38
N SER A 507 5.12 -7.47 -3.01
CA SER A 507 3.74 -7.90 -3.31
C SER A 507 3.49 -7.96 -4.83
N GLN A 508 3.92 -6.95 -5.59
CA GLN A 508 3.81 -6.98 -7.07
C GLN A 508 4.63 -8.14 -7.67
N GLN A 509 5.86 -8.34 -7.20
CA GLN A 509 6.71 -9.45 -7.64
C GLN A 509 6.13 -10.82 -7.24
N ALA A 510 5.49 -10.92 -6.07
CA ALA A 510 4.84 -12.11 -5.56
C ALA A 510 3.66 -12.53 -6.46
N VAL A 511 2.80 -11.57 -6.86
CA VAL A 511 1.70 -11.83 -7.79
C VAL A 511 2.22 -12.37 -9.13
N VAL A 512 3.20 -11.69 -9.73
CA VAL A 512 3.81 -12.14 -11.00
C VAL A 512 4.40 -13.55 -10.88
N THR A 513 5.02 -13.85 -9.73
CA THR A 513 5.64 -15.16 -9.49
C THR A 513 4.57 -16.24 -9.28
N LYS A 514 3.54 -15.99 -8.47
CA LYS A 514 2.45 -16.92 -8.21
C LYS A 514 1.67 -17.24 -9.49
N LEU A 515 1.34 -16.23 -10.29
CA LEU A 515 0.56 -16.40 -11.50
C LEU A 515 1.23 -17.29 -12.55
N LYS A 516 2.55 -17.49 -12.53
CA LYS A 516 3.23 -18.48 -13.40
C LYS A 516 2.66 -19.89 -13.20
N ASP A 517 2.21 -20.21 -11.98
CA ASP A 517 1.62 -21.51 -11.65
C ASP A 517 0.13 -21.59 -12.00
N PHE A 518 -0.53 -20.48 -12.32
CA PHE A 518 -1.98 -20.42 -12.58
C PHE A 518 -2.35 -19.95 -13.99
N LEU A 519 -1.39 -19.53 -14.80
CA LEU A 519 -1.61 -19.15 -16.19
C LEU A 519 -1.44 -20.36 -17.14
N PRO A 520 -2.05 -20.30 -18.35
CA PRO A 520 -1.79 -21.29 -19.39
C PRO A 520 -0.31 -21.31 -19.80
N THR A 521 0.17 -22.45 -20.31
CA THR A 521 1.56 -22.63 -20.70
C THR A 521 2.03 -21.56 -21.68
N GLY A 522 3.16 -20.91 -21.36
CA GLY A 522 3.78 -19.88 -22.19
C GLY A 522 3.13 -18.50 -22.06
N VAL A 523 2.07 -18.33 -21.26
CA VAL A 523 1.47 -17.02 -20.95
C VAL A 523 2.16 -16.39 -19.75
N THR A 524 2.52 -15.11 -19.86
CA THR A 524 3.20 -14.37 -18.79
C THR A 524 2.35 -13.19 -18.30
N PRO A 525 2.23 -12.98 -16.98
CA PRO A 525 1.55 -11.81 -16.43
C PRO A 525 2.47 -10.59 -16.52
N VAL A 526 1.87 -9.41 -16.66
CA VAL A 526 2.54 -8.13 -16.64
C VAL A 526 1.71 -7.18 -15.79
N VAL A 527 2.31 -6.63 -14.73
CA VAL A 527 1.69 -5.59 -13.90
C VAL A 527 1.99 -4.22 -14.50
N ILE A 528 0.96 -3.40 -14.69
CA ILE A 528 1.05 -2.07 -15.30
C ILE A 528 0.38 -1.07 -14.35
N PRO A 529 1.13 -0.12 -13.77
CA PRO A 529 0.51 0.92 -12.95
C PRO A 529 -0.32 1.87 -13.82
N ASP A 530 -1.58 2.09 -13.43
CA ASP A 530 -2.51 2.96 -14.14
C ASP A 530 -3.33 3.83 -13.18
N SER A 531 -2.86 5.08 -13.02
CA SER A 531 -3.55 6.11 -12.22
C SER A 531 -4.96 6.47 -12.68
N SER A 532 -5.36 6.14 -13.92
CA SER A 532 -6.69 6.47 -14.45
C SER A 532 -7.81 5.61 -13.83
N LEU A 533 -7.43 4.52 -13.15
CA LEU A 533 -8.35 3.64 -12.38
C LEU A 533 -9.00 4.36 -11.20
N TYR A 534 -8.36 5.38 -10.62
CA TYR A 534 -8.96 6.24 -9.59
C TYR A 534 -10.17 7.08 -10.08
N GLN A 535 -10.40 7.09 -11.39
CA GLN A 535 -11.48 7.84 -12.03
C GLN A 535 -12.43 6.90 -12.78
N LEU A 536 -12.59 5.67 -12.29
CA LEU A 536 -13.57 4.74 -12.83
C LEU A 536 -14.99 5.31 -12.72
N PRO A 537 -15.81 5.21 -13.78
CA PRO A 537 -17.21 5.63 -13.73
C PRO A 537 -18.09 4.55 -13.12
N GLY A 538 -19.29 4.92 -12.69
CA GLY A 538 -20.29 3.96 -12.20
C GLY A 538 -20.02 3.45 -10.78
N GLU A 539 -19.52 4.34 -9.91
CA GLU A 539 -19.41 4.08 -8.48
C GLU A 539 -20.78 3.64 -7.94
N ILE A 540 -20.81 2.47 -7.32
CA ILE A 540 -21.97 1.95 -6.61
C ILE A 540 -21.91 2.60 -5.24
N ILE A 541 -22.77 3.60 -5.04
CA ILE A 541 -22.98 4.20 -3.73
C ILE A 541 -24.04 3.34 -3.08
N ASP A 542 -23.64 2.47 -2.15
CA ASP A 542 -24.60 1.83 -1.26
C ASP A 542 -25.33 2.96 -0.52
N GLU A 543 -26.63 3.10 -0.75
CA GLU A 543 -27.44 3.94 0.13
C GLU A 543 -27.28 3.36 1.55
N PRO A 544 -26.94 4.17 2.56
CA PRO A 544 -26.84 3.66 3.92
C PRO A 544 -28.17 2.99 4.24
N GLU A 545 -28.14 1.70 4.59
CA GLU A 545 -29.30 0.99 5.09
C GLU A 545 -29.97 1.88 6.14
N THR A 546 -31.12 2.45 5.79
CA THR A 546 -31.96 3.14 6.75
C THR A 546 -32.31 2.10 7.82
N ALA A 547 -31.75 2.32 9.01
CA ALA A 547 -31.84 1.49 10.19
C ALA A 547 -33.27 1.04 10.55
#